data_AF-A0A0S8BPU6-F1
#
_entry.id   AF-A0A0S8BPU6-F1
#
_cell.length_a   1.000
_cell.length_b   1.000
_cell.length_c   1.000
_cell.angle_alpha   90.00
_cell.angle_beta   90.00
_cell.angle_gamma   90.00
#
_symmetry.space_group_name_H-M   'P 1'
#
loop_
_entity.id
_entity.type
_entity.pdbx_description
1 polymer ?
#
loop_
_entity_poly.entity_id
_entity_poly.type
_entity_poly.pdbx_seq_one_letter_code
_entity_poly.pdbx_strand_id
1 'polypeptide(L)' 'HARWEDASDDSKCIKWSRDYFEATAPYATGGVYVNFVPEGEAPIEAAYGPNYDRLLALKRKYDPSNLFRLNQNIAP' A
#
# COMPACT_ATOMS: atom_id res chain seq x y z
N HIS A 1 -5.84 1.21 11.16
CA HIS A 1 -5.86 -0.22 11.52
C HIS A 1 -7.06 -0.50 12.40
N ALA A 2 -8.01 -1.30 11.92
CA ALA A 2 -9.03 -1.91 12.76
C ALA A 2 -8.50 -3.25 13.31
N ARG A 3 -8.95 -3.65 14.49
CA ARG A 3 -8.63 -4.93 15.14
C ARG A 3 -9.91 -5.50 15.74
N TRP A 4 -10.08 -6.81 15.63
CA TRP A 4 -11.21 -7.56 16.19
C TRP A 4 -10.75 -9.00 16.48
N GLU A 5 -11.51 -9.73 17.29
CA GLU A 5 -11.09 -11.04 17.82
C GLU A 5 -11.70 -12.23 17.06
N ASP A 6 -12.94 -12.11 16.59
CA ASP A 6 -13.68 -13.19 15.95
C ASP A 6 -13.65 -13.05 14.42
N ALA A 7 -13.29 -14.12 13.70
CA ALA A 7 -13.27 -14.11 12.23
C ALA A 7 -14.65 -13.81 11.60
N SER A 8 -15.74 -14.05 12.34
CA SER A 8 -17.09 -13.67 11.90
C SER A 8 -17.31 -12.16 11.79
N ASP A 9 -16.48 -11.36 12.46
CA ASP A 9 -16.52 -9.89 12.36
C ASP A 9 -15.73 -9.34 11.15
N ASP A 10 -15.00 -10.18 10.41
CA ASP A 10 -14.14 -9.77 9.28
C ASP A 10 -14.87 -8.84 8.31
N SER A 11 -16.03 -9.29 7.81
CA SER A 11 -16.80 -8.54 6.81
C SER A 11 -17.25 -7.17 7.33
N LYS A 12 -17.67 -7.12 8.59
CA LYS A 12 -18.15 -5.90 9.24
C LYS A 12 -17.02 -4.90 9.45
N CYS A 13 -15.90 -5.37 10.00
CA CYS A 13 -14.77 -4.50 10.33
C CYS A 13 -13.98 -4.03 9.10
N ILE A 14 -13.82 -4.90 8.09
CA ILE A 14 -13.24 -4.51 6.79
C ILE A 14 -14.12 -3.46 6.13
N LYS A 15 -15.44 -3.67 6.08
CA LYS A 15 -16.37 -2.72 5.48
C LYS A 15 -16.30 -1.36 6.18
N TRP A 16 -16.39 -1.34 7.51
CA TRP A 16 -16.32 -0.09 8.27
C TRP A 16 -15.02 0.69 8.00
N SER A 17 -13.88 -0.02 7.94
CA SER A 17 -12.58 0.61 7.70
C SER A 17 -12.50 1.24 6.30
N ARG A 18 -13.03 0.55 5.28
CA ARG A 18 -13.09 1.06 3.90
C ARG A 18 -14.05 2.24 3.77
N ASP A 19 -15.27 2.12 4.31
CA ASP A 19 -16.26 3.22 4.30
C ASP A 19 -15.69 4.49 4.98
N TYR A 20 -15.00 4.33 6.12
CA TYR A 20 -14.38 5.45 6.83
C TYR A 20 -13.24 6.09 6.02
N PHE A 21 -12.40 5.27 5.38
CA PHE A 21 -11.34 5.75 4.50
C PHE A 21 -11.91 6.57 3.34
N GLU A 22 -12.94 6.07 2.67
CA GLU A 22 -13.60 6.78 1.57
C GLU A 22 -14.24 8.09 2.03
N ALA A 23 -14.96 8.08 3.15
CA ALA A 23 -15.63 9.27 3.68
C ALA A 23 -14.65 10.38 4.10
N THR A 24 -13.42 10.01 4.47
CA THR A 24 -12.39 10.96 4.92
C THR A 24 -11.43 11.38 3.79
N ALA A 25 -11.43 10.69 2.65
CA ALA A 25 -10.53 10.95 1.53
C ALA A 25 -10.51 12.41 1.03
N PRO A 26 -11.65 13.14 0.92
CA PRO A 26 -11.64 14.54 0.48
C PRO A 26 -10.86 15.50 1.39
N TYR A 27 -10.63 15.12 2.66
CA TYR A 27 -9.92 15.93 3.64
C TYR A 27 -8.44 15.52 3.79
N ALA A 28 -8.01 14.46 3.10
CA ALA A 28 -6.65 13.96 3.16
C ALA A 28 -5.72 14.72 2.18
N THR A 29 -4.42 14.63 2.41
CA THR A 29 -3.40 15.22 1.51
C THR A 29 -3.18 14.40 0.23
N GLY A 30 -3.87 13.27 0.07
CA GLY A 30 -3.69 12.32 -1.04
C GLY A 30 -2.41 11.49 -0.98
N GLY A 31 -1.54 11.72 0.02
CA GLY A 31 -0.34 10.92 0.25
C GLY A 31 -0.66 9.60 0.94
N VAL A 32 0.06 8.55 0.55
CA VAL A 32 -0.09 7.21 1.12
C VAL A 32 1.19 6.82 1.84
N TYR A 33 1.10 6.43 3.11
CA TYR A 33 2.24 5.89 3.83
C TYR A 33 2.40 4.41 3.49
N VAL A 34 3.52 4.06 2.85
CA VAL A 34 3.76 2.72 2.27
C VAL A 34 3.59 1.57 3.28
N ASN A 35 3.87 1.80 4.57
CA ASN A 35 3.71 0.77 5.61
C ASN A 35 2.24 0.54 6.05
N PHE A 36 1.30 1.36 5.56
CA PHE A 36 -0.14 1.23 5.82
C PHE A 36 -0.93 0.87 4.56
N VAL A 37 -0.26 0.54 3.46
CA VAL A 37 -0.90 0.04 2.23
C VAL A 37 -1.11 -1.46 2.34
N PRO A 38 -2.36 -1.95 2.30
CA PRO A 38 -2.62 -3.37 2.12
C PRO A 38 -2.08 -3.84 0.77
N GLU A 39 -1.57 -5.07 0.73
CA GLU A 39 -1.04 -5.65 -0.51
C GLU A 39 -2.09 -5.58 -1.64
N GLY A 40 -1.72 -4.97 -2.77
CA GLY A 40 -2.58 -4.86 -3.95
C GLY A 40 -3.64 -3.75 -3.94
N GLU A 41 -3.76 -2.93 -2.88
CA GLU A 41 -4.83 -1.93 -2.76
C GLU A 41 -4.45 -0.50 -3.22
N ALA A 42 -3.16 -0.19 -3.44
CA ALA A 42 -2.74 1.12 -3.97
C ALA A 42 -1.71 0.99 -5.10
N PRO A 43 -1.71 1.91 -6.10
CA PRO A 43 -0.63 1.99 -7.07
C PRO A 43 0.68 2.29 -6.33
N ILE A 44 1.62 1.35 -6.36
CA ILE A 44 2.96 1.47 -5.78
C ILE A 44 3.66 2.76 -6.24
N GLU A 45 3.40 3.18 -7.49
CA GLU A 45 3.89 4.44 -8.06
C GLU A 45 3.39 5.67 -7.29
N ALA A 46 2.11 5.68 -6.87
CA ALA A 46 1.55 6.77 -6.08
C ALA A 46 2.12 6.83 -4.66
N ALA A 47 2.47 5.67 -4.09
CA ALA A 47 3.09 5.59 -2.76
C ALA A 47 4.52 6.14 -2.74
N TYR A 48 5.29 5.94 -3.81
CA TYR A 48 6.66 6.44 -3.92
C TYR A 48 6.77 7.82 -4.61
N GLY A 49 5.75 8.20 -5.37
CA GLY A 49 5.65 9.47 -6.06
C GLY A 49 6.90 9.77 -6.89
N PRO A 50 7.49 10.99 -6.79
CA PRO A 50 8.66 11.38 -7.57
C PRO A 50 9.91 10.50 -7.37
N ASN A 51 9.97 9.69 -6.30
CA ASN A 51 11.11 8.82 -6.04
C ASN A 51 11.05 7.48 -6.78
N TYR A 52 9.91 7.15 -7.41
CA TYR A 52 9.69 5.84 -8.03
C TYR A 52 10.78 5.50 -9.05
N ASP A 53 11.08 6.40 -9.99
CA ASP A 53 12.08 6.17 -11.04
C ASP A 53 13.48 5.91 -10.48
N ARG A 54 13.86 6.65 -9.43
CA ARG A 54 15.14 6.46 -8.76
C ARG A 54 15.22 5.11 -8.06
N LEU A 55 14.13 4.68 -7.41
CA LEU A 55 14.07 3.38 -6.76
C LEU A 55 14.05 2.24 -7.77
N LEU A 56 13.36 2.39 -8.90
CA LEU A 56 13.37 1.45 -10.02
C LEU A 56 14.79 1.28 -10.59
N ALA A 57 15.51 2.37 -10.81
CA ALA A 57 16.90 2.32 -11.26
C ALA A 57 17.81 1.56 -10.27
N LEU A 58 17.61 1.76 -8.97
CA LEU A 58 18.34 1.02 -7.93
C LEU A 58 17.93 -0.46 -7.90
N LYS A 59 16.64 -0.78 -8.02
CA LYS A 59 16.13 -2.16 -8.06
C LYS A 59 16.73 -2.91 -9.26
N ARG A 60 16.77 -2.30 -10.45
CA ARG A 60 17.44 -2.87 -11.64
C ARG A 60 18.93 -3.14 -11.41
N LYS A 61 19.61 -2.28 -10.64
CA LYS A 61 21.04 -2.44 -10.34
C LYS A 61 21.34 -3.52 -9.30
N TYR A 62 20.51 -3.62 -8.26
CA TYR A 62 20.81 -4.43 -7.07
C TYR A 62 19.97 -5.70 -6.94
N ASP A 63 18.79 -5.77 -7.55
CA ASP A 63 17.89 -6.92 -7.54
C ASP A 63 17.16 -7.10 -8.89
N PRO A 64 17.90 -7.29 -10.01
CA PRO A 64 17.31 -7.39 -11.35
C PRO A 64 16.39 -8.60 -11.54
N SER A 65 16.56 -9.66 -10.75
CA SER A 65 15.68 -10.85 -10.77
C SER A 65 14.47 -10.72 -9.86
N ASN A 66 14.32 -9.59 -9.17
CA ASN A 66 13.25 -9.32 -8.21
C ASN A 66 13.11 -10.41 -7.13
N LEU A 67 14.25 -10.86 -6.59
CA LEU A 67 14.30 -11.87 -5.54
C LEU A 67 13.55 -11.38 -4.29
N PHE A 68 13.74 -10.11 -3.93
CA PHE A 68 13.09 -9.50 -2.77
C PHE A 68 11.77 -8.84 -3.16
N ARG A 69 10.71 -9.65 -3.28
CA ARG A 69 9.41 -9.24 -3.82
C ARG A 69 8.22 -9.30 -2.84
N LEU A 70 8.40 -9.85 -1.64
CA LEU A 70 7.37 -9.84 -0.59
C LEU A 70 7.41 -8.53 0.20
N ASN A 71 7.07 -7.44 -0.47
CA ASN A 71 7.02 -6.07 0.06
C ASN A 71 6.14 -5.21 -0.86
N GLN A 72 6.03 -3.90 -0.58
CA GLN A 72 5.43 -2.93 -1.51
C GLN A 72 6.35 -2.76 -2.74
N ASN A 73 6.28 -3.74 -3.62
CA ASN A 73 7.38 -4.07 -4.52
C ASN A 73 7.43 -3.18 -5.76
N ILE A 74 8.63 -2.71 -6.09
CA ILE A 74 8.93 -2.12 -7.39
C ILE A 74 9.49 -3.22 -8.28
N ALA A 75 8.78 -3.55 -9.36
CA ALA A 75 9.26 -4.53 -10.34
C ALA A 75 10.35 -3.89 -11.23
N PRO A 76 11.54 -4.52 -11.39
CA PRO A 76 12.58 -4.05 -12.31
C PRO A 76 12.09 -3.95 -13.76
#